data_AF-A0A076LMY3-F1
#
_entry.id   AF-A0A076LMY3-F1
#
_cell.length_a   1.000
_cell.length_b   1.000
_cell.length_c   1.000
_cell.angle_alpha   90.00
_cell.angle_beta   90.00
_cell.angle_gamma   90.00
#
_symmetry.space_group_name_H-M   'P 1'
#
loop_
_entity.id
_entity.type
_entity.pdbx_description
1 polymer ?
#
loop_
_entity_poly.entity_id
_entity_poly.type
_entity_poly.pdbx_seq_one_letter_code
_entity_poly.pdbx_strand_id
1 'polypeptide(L)'
;MRIDYDEMKKILNIFLDSPHAFITLKDTGILEVNDEQEEILLFTLLLMVENGLISNDELETGSPSCIGIHMTNSTPRVNSARKIRLTQNGHDFASALAQKPILERIKKEFADAPFDVVKDVSKSMLAKFFKDKLGLE
;
A
#
# COMPACT_ATOMS: atom_id res chain seq x y z
N MET A 1 -2.42 -9.74 -12.43
CA MET A 1 -1.01 -9.50 -12.03
C MET A 1 -0.78 -10.14 -10.65
N ARG A 2 0.45 -10.51 -10.31
CA ARG A 2 0.79 -10.95 -8.94
C ARG A 2 1.11 -9.73 -8.07
N ILE A 3 0.96 -9.85 -6.76
CA ILE A 3 1.28 -8.78 -5.82
C ILE A 3 2.79 -8.59 -5.77
N ASP A 4 3.26 -7.38 -6.09
CA ASP A 4 4.65 -6.97 -5.90
C ASP A 4 4.78 -6.22 -4.56
N TYR A 5 5.34 -6.90 -3.56
CA TYR A 5 5.53 -6.31 -2.23
C TYR A 5 6.66 -5.28 -2.18
N ASP A 6 7.62 -5.32 -3.12
CA ASP A 6 8.63 -4.28 -3.21
C ASP A 6 8.01 -3.00 -3.76
N GLU A 7 7.16 -3.10 -4.78
CA GLU A 7 6.42 -1.95 -5.31
C GLU A 7 5.44 -1.37 -4.29
N MET A 8 4.67 -2.23 -3.61
CA MET A 8 3.79 -1.79 -2.55
C MET A 8 4.55 -1.06 -1.43
N LYS A 9 5.72 -1.57 -1.03
CA LYS A 9 6.59 -0.89 -0.06
C LYS A 9 7.06 0.47 -0.56
N LYS A 10 7.45 0.60 -1.83
CA LYS A 10 7.84 1.91 -2.39
C LYS A 10 6.71 2.92 -2.25
N ILE A 11 5.49 2.56 -2.62
CA ILE A 11 4.32 3.44 -2.51
C ILE A 11 4.05 3.78 -1.04
N LEU A 12 4.06 2.81 -0.14
CA LEU A 12 3.85 3.04 1.30
C LEU A 12 4.90 4.02 1.87
N ASN A 13 6.15 3.93 1.43
CA ASN A 13 7.20 4.85 1.87
C ASN A 13 6.95 6.29 1.41
N ILE A 14 6.34 6.52 0.24
CA ILE A 14 5.97 7.88 -0.22
C ILE A 14 5.06 8.56 0.80
N PHE A 15 4.10 7.81 1.38
CA PHE A 15 3.25 8.34 2.45
C PHE A 15 4.03 8.60 3.75
N LEU A 16 4.94 7.70 4.13
CA LEU A 16 5.71 7.81 5.38
C LEU A 16 6.75 8.94 5.35
N ASP A 17 7.35 9.19 4.18
CA ASP A 17 8.37 10.22 3.98
C ASP A 17 7.75 11.61 3.74
N SER A 18 6.44 11.68 3.52
CA SER A 18 5.72 12.94 3.36
C SER A 18 5.66 13.73 4.67
N PRO A 19 6.00 15.03 4.67
CA PRO A 19 5.81 15.90 5.84
C PRO A 19 4.33 16.30 6.04
N HIS A 20 3.42 15.85 5.17
CA HIS A 20 2.01 16.22 5.16
C HIS A 20 1.11 15.03 5.51
N ALA A 21 -0.02 15.31 6.18
CA ALA A 21 -1.01 14.29 6.53
C ALA A 21 -1.69 13.63 5.31
N PHE A 22 -1.64 14.30 4.15
CA PHE A 22 -2.20 13.83 2.90
C PHE A 22 -1.19 14.02 1.78
N ILE A 23 -1.21 13.10 0.83
CA ILE A 23 -0.57 13.22 -0.47
C ILE A 23 -1.65 13.18 -1.56
N THR A 24 -1.27 13.25 -2.82
CA THR A 24 -2.15 12.91 -3.95
C THR A 24 -1.50 11.86 -4.84
N LEU A 25 -2.25 11.36 -5.82
CA LEU A 25 -1.70 10.43 -6.82
C LEU A 25 -0.56 11.02 -7.67
N LYS A 26 -0.34 12.35 -7.67
CA LYS A 26 0.85 12.93 -8.31
C LYS A 26 2.12 12.51 -7.59
N ASP A 27 2.07 12.46 -6.27
CA ASP A 27 3.23 12.13 -5.43
C ASP A 27 3.68 10.67 -5.64
N THR A 28 2.82 9.81 -6.19
CA THR A 28 3.15 8.41 -6.51
C THR A 28 3.85 8.24 -7.86
N GLY A 29 4.00 9.31 -8.65
CA GLY A 29 4.63 9.25 -9.97
C GLY A 29 3.75 8.65 -11.07
N ILE A 30 2.44 8.45 -10.85
CA ILE A 30 1.57 7.73 -11.81
C ILE A 30 1.39 8.47 -13.13
N LEU A 31 1.67 9.78 -13.18
CA LEU A 31 1.53 10.58 -14.41
C LEU A 31 2.85 10.67 -15.19
N GLU A 32 3.95 10.19 -14.63
CA GLU A 32 5.31 10.35 -15.12
C GLU A 32 5.93 9.02 -15.63
N VAL A 33 5.17 7.93 -15.55
CA VAL A 33 5.60 6.57 -15.90
C VAL A 33 5.14 6.15 -17.30
N ASN A 34 5.74 5.08 -17.85
CA ASN A 34 5.27 4.47 -19.09
C ASN A 34 4.07 3.54 -18.85
N ASP A 35 3.42 3.07 -19.92
CA ASP A 35 2.21 2.25 -19.86
C ASP A 35 2.36 0.98 -18.98
N GLU A 36 3.50 0.29 -19.04
CA GLU A 36 3.74 -0.94 -18.25
C GLU A 36 3.84 -0.60 -16.75
N GLN A 37 4.58 0.45 -16.42
CA GLN A 37 4.73 0.94 -15.06
C GLN A 37 3.42 1.52 -14.51
N GLU A 38 2.65 2.21 -15.33
CA GLU A 38 1.31 2.70 -14.98
C GLU A 38 0.39 1.53 -14.60
N GLU A 39 0.40 0.43 -15.36
CA GLU A 39 -0.42 -0.75 -15.06
C GLU A 39 -0.04 -1.39 -13.71
N ILE A 40 1.26 -1.52 -13.43
CA ILE A 40 1.77 -2.04 -12.15
C ILE A 40 1.36 -1.14 -10.98
N LEU A 41 1.54 0.17 -11.15
CA LEU A 41 1.23 1.16 -10.11
C LEU A 41 -0.28 1.23 -9.85
N LEU A 42 -1.09 1.23 -10.91
CA LEU A 42 -2.55 1.19 -10.84
C LEU A 42 -3.02 -0.07 -10.11
N PHE A 43 -2.54 -1.25 -10.50
CA PHE A 43 -2.88 -2.50 -9.84
C PHE A 43 -2.58 -2.44 -8.34
N THR A 44 -1.40 -1.92 -7.97
CA THR A 44 -0.97 -1.83 -6.57
C THR A 44 -1.82 -0.84 -5.77
N LEU A 45 -2.10 0.34 -6.32
CA LEU A 45 -2.96 1.35 -5.69
C LEU A 45 -4.40 0.85 -5.49
N LEU A 46 -4.96 0.17 -6.49
CA LEU A 46 -6.28 -0.44 -6.41
C LEU A 46 -6.35 -1.49 -5.29
N LEU A 47 -5.34 -2.36 -5.21
CA LEU A 47 -5.26 -3.36 -4.14
C LEU A 47 -5.15 -2.70 -2.76
N MET A 48 -4.38 -1.62 -2.63
CA MET A 48 -4.21 -0.88 -1.38
C MET A 48 -5.51 -0.22 -0.92
N VAL A 49 -6.26 0.42 -1.81
CA VAL A 49 -7.54 1.06 -1.44
C VAL A 49 -8.63 0.04 -1.16
N GLU A 50 -8.68 -1.05 -1.94
CA GLU A 50 -9.62 -2.16 -1.73
C GLU A 50 -9.42 -2.80 -0.35
N ASN A 51 -8.16 -2.99 0.05
CA ASN A 51 -7.80 -3.61 1.32
C ASN A 51 -7.70 -2.64 2.49
N GLY A 52 -8.13 -1.38 2.31
CA GLY A 52 -8.17 -0.37 3.34
C GLY A 52 -6.80 0.00 3.91
N LEU A 53 -5.73 -0.09 3.11
CA LEU A 53 -4.41 0.42 3.48
C LEU A 53 -4.30 1.93 3.26
N ILE A 54 -5.01 2.44 2.25
CA ILE A 54 -5.12 3.87 1.95
C ILE A 54 -6.58 4.31 1.94
N SER A 55 -6.83 5.54 2.37
CA SER A 55 -8.14 6.19 2.35
C SER A 55 -8.04 7.60 1.79
N ASN A 56 -9.19 8.21 1.50
CA ASN A 56 -9.28 9.64 1.25
C ASN A 56 -9.33 10.47 2.54
N ASP A 57 -9.53 11.78 2.39
CA ASP A 57 -9.69 12.75 3.46
C ASP A 57 -11.01 12.62 4.24
N GLU A 58 -11.94 11.80 3.75
CA GLU A 58 -13.20 11.42 4.41
C GLU A 58 -13.09 10.04 5.10
N LEU A 59 -11.89 9.45 5.13
CA LEU A 59 -11.60 8.11 5.68
C LEU A 59 -12.29 6.96 4.94
N GLU A 60 -12.70 7.17 3.69
CA GLU A 60 -13.33 6.15 2.87
C GLU A 60 -12.29 5.30 2.13
N THR A 61 -12.60 4.01 1.99
CA THR A 61 -11.78 3.00 1.31
C THR A 61 -12.68 2.10 0.44
N GLY A 62 -12.09 1.14 -0.26
CA GLY A 62 -12.85 0.08 -0.95
C GLY A 62 -13.26 0.37 -2.39
N SER A 63 -13.07 1.60 -2.88
CA SER A 63 -13.37 1.97 -4.27
C SER A 63 -12.23 2.74 -4.92
N PRO A 64 -11.97 2.56 -6.24
CA PRO A 64 -11.05 3.40 -7.00
C PRO A 64 -11.34 4.90 -6.84
N SER A 65 -12.62 5.27 -6.76
CA SER A 65 -13.03 6.67 -6.63
C SER A 65 -12.55 7.32 -5.34
N CYS A 66 -12.34 6.54 -4.28
CA CYS A 66 -11.81 7.07 -3.01
C CYS A 66 -10.46 7.73 -3.25
N ILE A 67 -9.60 7.11 -4.07
CA ILE A 67 -8.25 7.62 -4.37
C ILE A 67 -8.19 8.48 -5.64
N GLY A 68 -9.34 8.86 -6.21
CA GLY A 68 -9.40 9.70 -7.41
C GLY A 68 -9.23 8.93 -8.72
N ILE A 69 -9.45 7.61 -8.73
CA ILE A 69 -9.41 6.81 -9.96
C ILE A 69 -10.85 6.55 -10.41
N HIS A 70 -11.15 6.88 -11.66
CA HIS A 70 -12.47 6.70 -12.25
C HIS A 70 -12.36 5.93 -13.57
N MET A 71 -13.30 5.01 -13.81
CA MET A 71 -13.35 4.30 -15.09
C MET A 71 -14.18 5.10 -16.09
N THR A 72 -13.60 5.44 -17.23
CA THR A 72 -14.30 6.13 -18.34
C THR A 72 -14.07 5.37 -19.63
N ASN A 73 -15.12 4.84 -20.26
CA ASN A 73 -15.02 4.03 -21.48
C ASN A 73 -13.98 2.90 -21.37
N SER A 74 -14.03 2.15 -20.26
CA SER A 74 -13.08 1.07 -19.94
C SER A 74 -11.61 1.51 -19.79
N THR A 75 -11.34 2.81 -19.71
CA THR A 75 -10.00 3.35 -19.46
C THR A 75 -9.96 4.06 -18.11
N PRO A 76 -8.97 3.79 -17.25
CA PRO A 76 -8.80 4.51 -16.01
C PRO A 76 -8.51 6.01 -16.29
N ARG A 77 -9.05 6.87 -15.44
CA ARG A 77 -8.81 8.31 -15.42
C ARG A 77 -8.41 8.70 -14.01
N VAL A 78 -7.32 9.44 -13.90
CA VAL A 78 -6.74 9.86 -12.63
C VAL A 78 -7.12 11.31 -12.36
N ASN A 79 -7.94 11.53 -11.33
CA ASN A 79 -8.10 12.82 -10.67
C ASN A 79 -6.98 12.99 -9.64
N SER A 80 -5.89 13.58 -10.09
CA SER A 80 -4.65 13.73 -9.33
C SER A 80 -4.70 14.81 -8.22
N ALA A 81 -5.85 15.46 -8.01
CA ALA A 81 -6.08 16.39 -6.92
C ALA A 81 -6.74 15.75 -5.68
N ARG A 82 -7.20 14.49 -5.77
CA ARG A 82 -7.81 13.79 -4.62
C ARG A 82 -6.75 13.56 -3.54
N LYS A 83 -7.05 14.02 -2.33
CA LYS A 83 -6.22 13.82 -1.15
C LYS A 83 -6.37 12.38 -0.66
N ILE A 84 -5.24 11.74 -0.42
CA ILE A 84 -5.17 10.37 0.07
C ILE A 84 -4.16 10.26 1.21
N ARG A 85 -4.35 9.28 2.08
CA ARG A 85 -3.50 9.01 3.25
C ARG A 85 -3.42 7.52 3.54
N LEU A 86 -2.46 7.12 4.36
CA LEU A 86 -2.50 5.81 5.01
C LEU A 86 -3.61 5.76 6.05
N THR A 87 -4.28 4.62 6.11
CA THR A 87 -5.09 4.23 7.27
C THR A 87 -4.19 3.75 8.40
N GLN A 88 -4.75 3.48 9.59
CA GLN A 88 -3.99 2.82 10.65
C GLN A 88 -3.45 1.45 10.19
N ASN A 89 -4.26 0.66 9.49
CA ASN A 89 -3.82 -0.60 8.91
C ASN A 89 -2.70 -0.41 7.88
N GLY A 90 -2.76 0.67 7.09
CA GLY A 90 -1.69 1.07 6.18
C GLY A 90 -0.37 1.36 6.90
N HIS A 91 -0.41 2.11 7.99
CA HIS A 91 0.78 2.39 8.82
C HIS A 91 1.36 1.12 9.45
N ASP A 92 0.52 0.24 9.99
CA ASP A 92 0.97 -1.03 10.58
C ASP A 92 1.64 -1.92 9.53
N PHE A 93 1.03 -2.02 8.35
CA PHE A 93 1.57 -2.82 7.25
C PHE A 93 2.87 -2.24 6.69
N ALA A 94 2.94 -0.91 6.52
CA ALA A 94 4.17 -0.22 6.11
C ALA A 94 5.30 -0.44 7.12
N SER A 95 4.99 -0.38 8.41
CA SER A 95 5.94 -0.65 9.50
C SER A 95 6.47 -2.09 9.46
N ALA A 96 5.61 -3.05 9.09
CA ALA A 96 6.00 -4.44 8.89
C ALA A 96 6.93 -4.59 7.68
N LEU A 97 6.57 -4.05 6.51
CA LEU A 97 7.39 -4.13 5.29
C LEU A 97 8.70 -3.34 5.38
N ALA A 98 8.78 -2.32 6.24
CA ALA A 98 10.02 -1.62 6.54
C ALA A 98 11.07 -2.56 7.17
N GLN A 99 10.65 -3.58 7.91
CA GLN A 99 11.57 -4.58 8.47
C GLN A 99 12.01 -5.57 7.40
N LYS A 100 13.27 -5.49 6.98
CA LYS A 100 13.86 -6.38 5.96
C LYS A 100 13.57 -7.88 6.22
N PRO A 101 13.71 -8.42 7.45
CA PRO A 101 13.41 -9.84 7.70
C PRO A 101 11.94 -10.22 7.43
N ILE A 102 11.02 -9.27 7.66
CA ILE A 102 9.57 -9.51 7.46
C ILE A 102 9.25 -9.48 5.97
N LEU A 103 9.71 -8.45 5.24
CA LEU A 103 9.51 -8.32 3.80
C LEU A 103 10.02 -9.55 3.04
N GLU A 104 11.26 -9.97 3.30
CA GLU A 104 11.86 -11.11 2.61
C GLU A 104 11.10 -12.41 2.87
N ARG A 105 10.58 -12.58 4.09
CA ARG A 105 9.78 -13.74 4.44
C ARG A 105 8.40 -13.72 3.78
N ILE A 106 7.73 -12.56 3.70
CA ILE A 106 6.48 -12.42 2.95
C ILE A 106 6.70 -12.82 1.48
N LYS A 107 7.74 -12.27 0.85
CA LYS A 107 8.09 -12.56 -0.55
C LYS A 107 8.41 -14.04 -0.79
N LYS A 108 9.02 -14.73 0.18
CA LYS A 108 9.43 -16.13 0.02
C LYS A 108 8.32 -17.14 0.37
N GLU A 109 7.58 -16.88 1.45
CA GLU A 109 6.68 -17.86 2.07
C GLU A 109 5.19 -17.55 1.82
N PHE A 110 4.85 -16.29 1.50
CA PHE A 110 3.47 -15.82 1.41
C PHE A 110 3.15 -15.10 0.09
N ALA A 111 4.01 -15.19 -0.93
CA ALA A 111 3.80 -14.52 -2.21
C ALA A 111 2.50 -14.92 -2.91
N ASP A 112 2.08 -16.18 -2.75
CA ASP A 112 0.86 -16.73 -3.34
C ASP A 112 -0.31 -16.81 -2.33
N ALA A 113 -0.14 -16.28 -1.12
CA ALA A 113 -1.20 -16.30 -0.10
C ALA A 113 -2.25 -15.20 -0.38
N PRO A 114 -3.51 -15.39 0.05
CA PRO A 114 -4.50 -14.33 0.05
C PRO A 114 -4.00 -13.10 0.82
N PHE A 115 -4.26 -11.90 0.31
CA PHE A 115 -3.70 -10.67 0.89
C PHE A 115 -4.12 -10.46 2.36
N ASP A 116 -5.33 -10.86 2.74
CA ASP A 116 -5.78 -10.84 4.14
C ASP A 116 -4.87 -11.69 5.05
N VAL A 117 -4.48 -12.89 4.60
CA VAL A 117 -3.52 -13.74 5.32
C VAL A 117 -2.17 -13.04 5.45
N VAL A 118 -1.72 -12.35 4.40
CA VAL A 118 -0.47 -11.60 4.44
C VAL A 118 -0.53 -10.44 5.43
N LYS A 119 -1.64 -9.70 5.50
CA LYS A 119 -1.85 -8.65 6.50
C LYS A 119 -1.76 -9.23 7.92
N ASP A 120 -2.46 -10.32 8.21
CA ASP A 120 -2.47 -10.92 9.55
C ASP A 120 -1.10 -11.47 9.97
N VAL A 121 -0.41 -12.14 9.05
CA VAL A 121 0.93 -12.66 9.30
C VAL A 121 1.93 -11.52 9.48
N SER A 122 1.85 -10.46 8.68
CA SER A 122 2.74 -9.30 8.80
C SER A 122 2.62 -8.62 10.18
N LYS A 123 1.39 -8.45 10.69
CA LYS A 123 1.12 -7.92 12.03
C LYS A 123 1.69 -8.82 13.12
N SER A 124 1.47 -10.13 13.01
CA SER A 124 1.98 -11.13 13.96
C SER A 124 3.52 -11.15 13.99
N MET A 125 4.15 -11.09 12.82
CA MET A 125 5.60 -11.04 12.69
C MET A 125 6.19 -9.74 13.24
N LEU A 126 5.52 -8.60 13.01
CA LEU A 126 5.94 -7.31 13.55
C LEU A 126 5.86 -7.27 15.07
N ALA A 127 4.76 -7.80 15.65
CA ALA A 127 4.61 -7.90 17.09
C ALA A 127 5.72 -8.77 17.71
N LYS A 128 5.99 -9.95 17.12
CA LYS A 128 7.09 -10.81 17.55
C LYS A 128 8.44 -10.11 17.42
N PHE A 129 8.70 -9.41 16.32
CA PHE A 129 9.94 -8.71 16.09
C PHE A 129 10.22 -7.64 17.17
N PHE A 130 9.19 -6.91 17.62
CA PHE A 130 9.34 -5.95 18.71
C PHE A 130 9.47 -6.60 20.09
N LYS A 131 8.74 -7.68 20.34
CA LYS A 131 8.90 -8.51 21.55
C LYS A 131 10.33 -9.04 21.71
N ASP A 132 10.86 -9.64 20.65
CA ASP A 132 12.24 -10.15 20.61
C ASP A 132 13.25 -9.02 20.88
N LYS A 133 13.04 -7.83 20.31
CA LYS A 133 13.89 -6.64 20.58
C LYS A 133 13.84 -6.15 22.02
N LEU A 134 12.72 -6.35 22.71
CA LEU A 134 12.51 -5.94 24.10
C LEU A 134 12.88 -7.04 25.11
N GLY A 135 13.23 -8.24 24.64
CA GLY A 135 13.46 -9.41 25.51
C GLY A 135 12.18 -9.91 26.18
N LEU A 136 11.03 -9.66 25.57
CA LEU A 136 9.72 -10.16 26.02
C LEU A 136 9.37 -11.40 25.19
N GLU A 137 9.09 -12.54 25.82
CA GLU A 137 8.61 -13.75 25.12
C GLU A 137 7.14 -13.63 24.63
#